data_AF-W9T2T5-F1
#
_entry.id   AF-W9T2T5-F1
#
_cell.length_a   1.000
_cell.length_b   1.000
_cell.length_c   1.000
_cell.angle_alpha   90.00
_cell.angle_beta   90.00
_cell.angle_gamma   90.00
#
_symmetry.space_group_name_H-M   'P 1'
#
loop_
_entity.id
_entity.type
_entity.pdbx_description
1 polymer ?
#
loop_
_entity_poly.entity_id
_entity_poly.type
_entity_poly.pdbx_seq_one_letter_code
_entity_poly.pdbx_strand_id
1 'polypeptide(L)'
;MANQGGEKKRVVIVGGGAAGSVIARSLQLCADVVLIDQKEYYEIPWGSLRAMVEPSFAERTVIKHSDYLTNVQIVVSTATNVTESEVFTADGHSFAYDYLVVATGHKDSFPRTRSERLSQYESGEHKNA
;
A
#
# COMPACT_ATOMS: atom_id res chain seq x y z
N MET A 1 17.24 -37.00 7.66
CA MET A 1 17.64 -35.57 7.54
C MET A 1 16.38 -34.75 7.66
N ALA A 2 16.16 -34.11 8.81
CA ALA A 2 14.93 -33.36 9.05
C ALA A 2 14.96 -32.07 8.22
N ASN A 3 13.92 -31.88 7.40
CA ASN A 3 13.68 -30.65 6.66
C ASN A 3 13.35 -29.55 7.68
N GLN A 4 14.36 -28.80 8.13
CA GLN A 4 14.13 -27.56 8.87
C GLN A 4 13.75 -26.46 7.88
N GLY A 5 12.52 -26.54 7.36
CA GLY A 5 11.87 -25.39 6.74
C GLY A 5 11.56 -24.41 7.87
N GLY A 6 12.51 -23.52 8.16
CA GLY A 6 12.34 -22.49 9.19
C GLY A 6 11.03 -21.74 8.95
N GLU A 7 10.22 -21.63 10.00
CA GLU A 7 8.94 -20.94 9.97
C GLU A 7 9.16 -19.51 9.46
N LYS A 8 8.53 -19.15 8.34
CA LYS A 8 8.68 -17.80 7.77
C LYS A 8 8.11 -16.81 8.77
N LYS A 9 8.96 -15.89 9.23
CA LYS A 9 8.55 -14.80 10.12
C LYS A 9 7.49 -13.94 9.45
N ARG A 10 6.48 -13.55 10.23
CA ARG A 10 5.40 -12.69 9.75
C ARG A 10 5.76 -11.23 9.94
N VAL A 11 5.69 -10.47 8.84
CA VAL A 11 5.98 -9.04 8.81
C VAL A 11 4.71 -8.30 8.39
N VAL A 12 4.17 -7.49 9.29
CA VAL A 12 3.05 -6.60 8.99
C VAL A 12 3.60 -5.21 8.67
N ILE A 13 3.19 -4.66 7.53
CA ILE A 13 3.61 -3.35 7.04
C ILE A 13 2.36 -2.47 6.99
N VAL A 14 2.40 -1.34 7.70
CA VAL A 14 1.31 -0.36 7.72
C VAL A 14 1.68 0.83 6.84
N GLY A 15 0.99 0.96 5.71
CA GLY A 15 1.17 2.00 4.70
C GLY A 15 1.92 1.51 3.46
N GLY A 16 1.27 1.57 2.30
CA GLY A 16 1.80 1.20 0.97
C GLY A 16 2.41 2.37 0.20
N GLY A 17 2.93 3.38 0.91
CA GLY A 17 3.70 4.47 0.29
C GLY A 17 5.05 4.01 -0.26
N ALA A 18 5.95 4.97 -0.49
CA ALA A 18 7.26 4.69 -1.09
C ALA A 18 8.07 3.66 -0.29
N ALA A 19 8.17 3.84 1.04
CA ALA A 19 8.92 2.94 1.91
C ALA A 19 8.23 1.57 2.04
N GLY A 20 6.94 1.55 2.39
CA GLY A 20 6.23 0.29 2.63
C GLY A 20 6.14 -0.60 1.39
N SER A 21 5.96 -0.01 0.21
CA SER A 21 5.97 -0.74 -1.06
C SER A 21 7.31 -1.40 -1.37
N VAL A 22 8.43 -0.67 -1.16
CA VAL A 22 9.77 -1.20 -1.38
C VAL A 22 10.09 -2.31 -0.39
N ILE A 23 9.73 -2.13 0.88
CA ILE A 23 9.96 -3.13 1.93
C ILE A 23 9.12 -4.39 1.65
N ALA A 24 7.83 -4.23 1.34
CA ALA A 24 6.95 -5.35 1.00
C ALA A 24 7.50 -6.15 -0.19
N ARG A 25 7.91 -5.45 -1.26
CA ARG A 25 8.51 -6.06 -2.46
C ARG A 25 9.80 -6.82 -2.13
N SER A 26 10.63 -6.27 -1.25
CA SER A 26 11.92 -6.87 -0.88
C SER A 26 11.76 -8.11 0.00
N LEU A 27 10.74 -8.13 0.85
CA LEU A 27 10.51 -9.21 1.82
C LEU A 27 9.60 -10.34 1.31
N GLN A 28 8.85 -10.13 0.22
CA GLN A 28 7.84 -11.08 -0.27
C GLN A 28 8.32 -12.51 -0.53
N LEU A 29 9.63 -12.73 -0.74
CA LEU A 29 10.20 -14.07 -0.96
C LEU A 29 10.76 -14.69 0.33
N CYS A 30 11.08 -13.87 1.33
CA CYS A 30 11.81 -14.24 2.53
C CYS A 30 10.91 -14.36 3.78
N ALA A 31 9.74 -13.74 3.78
CA ALA A 31 8.84 -13.63 4.92
C ALA A 31 7.37 -13.84 4.52
N ASP A 32 6.49 -14.06 5.50
CA ASP A 32 5.03 -13.95 5.32
C ASP A 32 4.65 -12.47 5.50
N VAL A 33 4.39 -11.77 4.39
CA VAL A 33 4.21 -10.31 4.39
C VAL A 33 2.74 -9.95 4.26
N VAL A 34 2.26 -9.11 5.18
CA VAL A 34 0.95 -8.47 5.11
C VAL A 34 1.16 -6.97 4.91
N LEU A 35 0.64 -6.41 3.83
CA LEU A 35 0.62 -4.97 3.60
C LEU A 35 -0.79 -4.44 3.89
N ILE A 36 -0.91 -3.59 4.89
CA ILE A 36 -2.14 -2.89 5.24
C ILE A 36 -2.02 -1.45 4.73
N ASP A 37 -2.84 -1.07 3.75
CA ASP A 37 -2.95 0.31 3.27
C ASP A 37 -4.42 0.69 3.08
N GLN A 38 -4.76 1.94 3.33
CA GLN A 38 -6.08 2.49 3.05
C GLN A 38 -6.37 2.63 1.54
N LYS A 39 -5.32 2.55 0.69
CA LYS A 39 -5.39 2.59 -0.77
C LYS A 39 -5.08 1.23 -1.36
N GLU A 40 -5.68 0.90 -2.50
CA GLU A 40 -5.32 -0.31 -3.26
C GLU A 40 -4.10 -0.13 -4.20
N TYR A 41 -3.52 1.08 -4.20
CA TYR A 41 -2.49 1.48 -5.16
C TYR A 41 -1.36 2.27 -4.50
N TYR A 42 -0.18 2.11 -5.08
CA TYR A 42 0.95 2.99 -4.88
C TYR A 42 0.85 4.18 -5.83
N GLU A 43 1.08 5.38 -5.30
CA GLU A 43 1.17 6.61 -6.06
C GLU A 43 2.60 7.12 -6.04
N ILE A 44 3.13 7.45 -7.21
CA ILE A 44 4.40 8.14 -7.37
C ILE A 44 4.18 9.64 -7.12
N PRO A 45 4.49 10.19 -5.93
CA PRO A 45 4.01 11.52 -5.53
C PRO A 45 4.60 12.65 -6.39
N TRP A 46 5.83 12.47 -6.87
CA TRP A 46 6.51 13.41 -7.77
C TRP A 46 5.92 13.43 -9.19
N GLY A 47 5.13 12.41 -9.57
CA GLY A 47 4.40 12.38 -10.83
C GLY A 47 3.06 13.11 -10.78
N SER A 48 2.55 13.43 -9.58
CA SER A 48 1.19 13.95 -9.39
C SER A 48 1.00 15.34 -10.00
N LEU A 49 2.02 16.21 -10.00
CA LEU A 49 1.93 17.51 -10.67
C LEU A 49 1.80 17.38 -12.19
N ARG A 50 2.50 16.42 -12.81
CA ARG A 50 2.38 16.16 -14.25
C ARG A 50 1.01 15.55 -14.58
N ALA A 51 0.54 14.63 -13.74
CA ALA A 51 -0.78 14.02 -13.90
C ALA A 51 -1.94 15.03 -13.86
N MET A 52 -1.79 16.16 -13.17
CA MET A 52 -2.80 17.23 -13.15
C MET A 52 -2.88 18.05 -14.44
N VAL A 53 -1.79 18.13 -15.22
CA VAL A 53 -1.73 18.91 -16.48
C VAL A 53 -1.78 18.03 -17.72
N GLU A 54 -1.61 16.72 -17.54
CA GLU A 54 -1.71 15.71 -18.58
C GLU A 54 -2.23 14.40 -17.94
N PRO A 55 -3.55 14.20 -17.83
CA PRO A 55 -4.16 13.04 -17.19
C PRO A 55 -3.77 11.70 -17.81
N SER A 56 -3.45 11.66 -19.11
CA SER A 56 -2.90 10.46 -19.75
C SER A 56 -1.58 10.00 -19.09
N PHE A 57 -0.86 10.89 -18.41
CA PHE A 57 0.32 10.53 -17.62
C PHE A 57 -0.02 9.85 -16.29
N ALA A 58 -1.22 10.09 -15.74
CA ALA A 58 -1.64 9.57 -14.43
C ALA A 58 -1.68 8.04 -14.38
N GLU A 59 -1.99 7.37 -15.49
CA GLU A 59 -2.03 5.91 -15.55
C GLU A 59 -0.69 5.26 -15.18
N ARG A 60 0.42 5.96 -15.45
CA ARG A 60 1.79 5.53 -15.18
C ARG A 60 2.25 5.82 -13.75
N THR A 61 1.54 6.68 -13.03
CA THR A 61 1.91 7.12 -11.67
C THR A 61 1.07 6.46 -10.59
N VAL A 62 -0.09 5.89 -10.94
CA VAL A 62 -1.02 5.20 -10.05
C VAL A 62 -0.97 3.69 -10.35
N ILE A 63 -0.20 2.94 -9.55
CA ILE A 63 0.16 1.54 -9.79
C ILE A 63 -0.53 0.67 -8.73
N LYS A 64 -1.29 -0.36 -9.12
CA LYS A 64 -1.97 -1.21 -8.13
C LYS A 64 -0.94 -2.02 -7.33
N HIS A 65 -1.17 -2.18 -6.03
CA HIS A 65 -0.34 -3.03 -5.18
C HIS A 65 -0.27 -4.47 -5.70
N SER A 66 -1.37 -4.98 -6.26
CA SER A 66 -1.48 -6.32 -6.86
C SER A 66 -0.51 -6.55 -8.02
N ASP A 67 -0.14 -5.51 -8.76
CA ASP A 67 0.62 -5.66 -10.00
C ASP A 67 2.11 -5.94 -9.74
N TYR A 68 2.61 -5.53 -8.56
CA TYR A 68 4.02 -5.68 -8.20
C TYR A 68 4.25 -6.45 -6.90
N LEU A 69 3.21 -6.79 -6.14
CA LEU A 69 3.33 -7.62 -4.94
C LEU A 69 2.61 -8.95 -5.19
N THR A 70 3.33 -9.93 -5.74
CA THR A 70 2.73 -11.21 -6.14
C THR A 70 2.62 -12.20 -4.98
N ASN A 71 3.49 -12.08 -3.97
CA ASN A 71 3.56 -12.98 -2.81
C ASN A 71 3.33 -12.24 -1.48
N VAL A 72 2.44 -11.24 -1.48
CA VAL A 72 2.10 -10.43 -0.29
C VAL A 72 0.59 -10.44 -0.12
N GLN A 73 0.14 -10.59 1.13
CA GLN A 73 -1.27 -10.38 1.47
C GLN A 73 -1.54 -8.87 1.52
N ILE A 74 -2.31 -8.35 0.57
CA ILE A 74 -2.71 -6.95 0.52
C ILE A 74 -4.05 -6.79 1.23
N VAL A 75 -4.10 -5.89 2.22
CA VAL A 75 -5.29 -5.55 3.01
C VAL A 75 -5.61 -4.09 2.75
N VAL A 76 -6.67 -3.84 1.98
CA VAL A 76 -7.12 -2.48 1.65
C VAL A 76 -8.04 -1.97 2.75
N SER A 77 -7.45 -1.51 3.86
CA SER A 77 -8.16 -1.01 5.04
C SER A 77 -7.29 -0.02 5.82
N THR A 78 -7.94 0.87 6.58
CA THR A 78 -7.23 1.78 7.48
C THR A 78 -6.83 1.02 8.75
N ALA A 79 -5.54 1.00 9.08
CA ALA A 79 -5.09 0.56 10.39
C ALA A 79 -5.55 1.56 11.47
N THR A 80 -6.27 1.08 12.48
CA THR A 80 -6.90 1.91 13.52
C THR A 80 -6.17 1.86 14.85
N ASN A 81 -5.53 0.74 15.16
CA ASN A 81 -4.78 0.56 16.40
C ASN A 81 -3.63 -0.44 16.20
N VAL A 82 -2.59 -0.29 17.02
CA VAL A 82 -1.43 -1.19 17.06
C VAL A 82 -1.18 -1.54 18.53
N THR A 83 -1.11 -2.83 18.85
CA THR A 83 -0.68 -3.33 20.17
C THR A 83 0.76 -3.80 20.10
N GLU A 84 1.27 -4.48 21.13
CA GLU A 84 2.63 -5.02 21.09
C GLU A 84 2.78 -6.15 20.05
N SER A 85 1.69 -6.86 19.74
CA SER A 85 1.72 -8.08 18.91
C SER A 85 0.82 -8.05 17.68
N GLU A 86 -0.12 -7.10 17.58
CA GLU A 86 -1.15 -7.10 16.53
C GLU A 86 -1.48 -5.71 15.99
N VAL A 87 -1.89 -5.65 14.72
CA VAL A 87 -2.48 -4.46 14.10
C VAL A 87 -3.97 -4.69 13.88
N PHE A 88 -4.79 -3.71 14.24
CA PHE A 88 -6.23 -3.72 14.04
C PHE A 88 -6.60 -2.82 12.86
N THR A 89 -7.59 -3.24 12.09
CA THR A 89 -8.06 -2.50 10.92
C THR A 89 -9.51 -2.05 11.09
N ALA A 90 -9.92 -1.03 10.34
CA ALA A 90 -11.23 -0.39 10.47
C ALA A 90 -12.42 -1.32 10.10
N ASP A 91 -12.15 -2.35 9.30
CA ASP A 91 -13.05 -3.44 8.92
C ASP A 91 -13.17 -4.53 10.00
N GLY A 92 -12.51 -4.37 11.15
CA GLY A 92 -12.67 -5.26 12.31
C GLY A 92 -11.75 -6.48 12.31
N HIS A 93 -10.79 -6.55 11.39
CA HIS A 93 -9.78 -7.61 11.37
C HIS A 93 -8.58 -7.26 12.26
N SER A 94 -7.85 -8.30 12.69
CA SER A 94 -6.58 -8.16 13.39
C SER A 94 -5.50 -9.02 12.71
N PHE A 95 -4.26 -8.51 12.73
CA PHE A 95 -3.11 -9.13 12.10
C PHE A 95 -1.96 -9.20 13.09
N ALA A 96 -1.68 -10.41 13.59
CA ALA A 96 -0.52 -10.67 14.43
C ALA A 96 0.79 -10.59 13.63
N TYR A 97 1.89 -10.21 14.27
CA TYR A 97 3.19 -10.10 13.62
C TYR A 97 4.35 -10.52 14.53
N ASP A 98 5.44 -10.99 13.92
CA ASP A 98 6.76 -11.05 14.56
C ASP A 98 7.47 -9.69 14.44
N TYR A 99 7.27 -8.99 13.32
CA TYR A 99 7.85 -7.68 13.05
C TYR A 99 6.80 -6.72 12.47
N LEU A 100 6.81 -5.50 12.98
CA LEU A 100 5.97 -4.41 12.50
C LEU A 100 6.81 -3.36 11.80
N VAL A 101 6.36 -2.92 10.62
CA VAL A 101 6.89 -1.76 9.91
C VAL A 101 5.82 -0.69 9.86
N VAL A 102 6.11 0.47 10.43
CA VAL A 102 5.23 1.65 10.37
C VAL A 102 5.72 2.58 9.27
N ALA A 103 5.01 2.61 8.15
CA ALA A 103 5.31 3.40 6.95
C ALA A 103 4.09 4.24 6.51
N THR A 104 3.33 4.75 7.47
CA THR A 104 2.05 5.45 7.27
C THR A 104 2.16 6.78 6.52
N GLY A 105 3.37 7.31 6.37
CA GLY A 105 3.60 8.58 5.67
C GLY A 105 2.88 9.73 6.35
N HIS A 106 2.17 10.54 5.57
CA HIS A 106 1.45 11.70 6.06
C HIS A 106 -0.06 11.54 5.91
N LYS A 107 -0.80 12.18 6.83
CA LYS A 107 -2.26 12.21 6.81
C LYS A 107 -2.77 13.18 5.73
N ASP A 108 -3.24 12.61 4.63
CA ASP A 108 -3.91 13.33 3.56
C ASP A 108 -5.18 12.58 3.11
N SER A 109 -6.11 13.31 2.51
CA SER A 109 -7.30 12.73 1.91
C SER A 109 -7.01 12.35 0.46
N PHE A 110 -6.94 11.05 0.18
CA PHE A 110 -6.78 10.51 -1.16
C PHE A 110 -7.94 9.57 -1.51
N PRO A 111 -8.33 9.50 -2.79
CA PRO A 111 -9.20 8.43 -3.28
C PRO A 111 -8.62 7.06 -2.94
N ARG A 112 -9.47 6.12 -2.52
CA ARG A 112 -9.01 4.79 -2.05
C ARG A 112 -8.77 3.85 -3.22
N THR A 113 -9.51 4.00 -4.30
CA THR A 113 -9.38 3.17 -5.50
C THR A 113 -8.55 3.85 -6.57
N ARG A 114 -7.91 3.04 -7.42
CA ARG A 114 -7.16 3.56 -8.59
C ARG A 114 -8.08 4.31 -9.54
N SER A 115 -9.28 3.79 -9.79
CA SER A 115 -10.24 4.40 -10.71
C SER A 115 -10.66 5.79 -10.25
N GLU A 116 -11.02 5.96 -8.97
CA GLU A 116 -11.35 7.28 -8.43
C GLU A 116 -10.16 8.25 -8.49
N ARG A 117 -8.93 7.77 -8.25
CA ARG A 117 -7.73 8.61 -8.35
C ARG A 117 -7.49 9.10 -9.77
N LEU A 118 -7.68 8.24 -10.77
CA LEU A 118 -7.56 8.64 -12.18
C LEU A 118 -8.65 9.64 -12.58
N SER A 119 -9.92 9.39 -12.22
CA SER A 119 -11.01 10.32 -12.49
C SER A 119 -10.81 11.69 -11.81
N GLN A 120 -10.13 11.72 -10.66
CA GLN A 120 -9.77 12.98 -10.02
C GLN A 120 -8.81 13.82 -10.89
N TYR A 121 -7.80 13.20 -11.52
CA TYR A 121 -6.90 13.90 -12.44
C TYR A 121 -7.62 14.42 -13.69
N GLU A 122 -8.52 13.62 -14.27
CA GLU A 122 -9.35 14.02 -15.43
C GLU A 122 -10.26 15.21 -15.08
N SER A 123 -10.91 15.19 -13.92
CA SER A 123 -11.79 16.28 -13.48
C SER A 123 -11.04 17.59 -13.14
N GLY A 124 -9.74 17.49 -12.82
CA GLY A 124 -8.87 18.62 -12.55
C GLY A 124 -8.59 19.45 -13.81
N GLU A 125 -8.50 18.81 -14.99
CA GLU A 125 -8.31 19.52 -16.26
C GLU A 125 -9.51 20.39 -16.61
N HIS A 126 -10.73 19.88 -16.43
CA HIS A 126 -11.96 20.60 -16.82
C HIS A 126 -12.25 21.85 -15.98
N LYS A 127 -11.58 22.03 -14.83
CA LYS A 127 -11.73 23.25 -14.00
C LYS A 127 -10.74 24.36 -14.37
N ASN A 128 -9.72 24.03 -15.16
CA ASN A 128 -8.64 24.96 -15.52
C ASN A 128 -8.61 25.30 -17.02
N ALA A 129 -9.60 24.82 -17.79
CA ALA A 129 -9.76 25.06 -19.22
C ALA A 129 -10.80 26.15 -19.49
#